data_AF-A0A7V1Z8Y2-F1
#
_entry.id   AF-A0A7V1Z8Y2-F1
#
_cell.length_a   1.000
_cell.length_b   1.000
_cell.length_c   1.000
_cell.angle_alpha   90.00
_cell.angle_beta   90.00
_cell.angle_gamma   90.00
#
_symmetry.space_group_name_H-M   'P 1'
#
loop_
_entity.id
_entity.type
_entity.pdbx_description
1 polymer ?
#
loop_
_entity_poly.entity_id
_entity_poly.type
_entity_poly.pdbx_seq_one_letter_code
_entity_poly.pdbx_strand_id
1 'polypeptide(L)'
;MTSTRNTKLAKSAGQCHTQSWEPVKEAILRRAESRGYVLPREIREELQRLGFDGRRWREFIRQAGSLLTYKNGRYYYLPALNETRLREEERQLHVRALLQALLEHHKRTHHREERRAADRMEVIWPITLILEDGSAHRAVTRDISAAGIRFLGSKSLLGQRVIARLTLQPRQEHVFAVRILWTCEAGDQLYENGGVVLEVLTQADVNIPAPST
;
A
#
# COMPACT_ATOMS: atom_id res chain seq x y z
N MET A 1 -72.12 29.39 48.71
CA MET A 1 -71.83 28.56 47.51
C MET A 1 -70.33 28.34 47.43
N THR A 2 -69.93 27.07 47.47
CA THR A 2 -68.61 26.41 47.49
C THR A 2 -67.68 26.84 46.33
N SER A 3 -66.38 27.14 46.50
CA SER A 3 -65.19 26.33 46.88
C SER A 3 -64.60 25.43 45.77
N THR A 4 -63.32 25.70 45.43
CA THR A 4 -62.25 24.78 44.91
C THR A 4 -62.47 24.09 43.54
N ARG A 5 -61.50 23.86 42.63
CA ARG A 5 -60.07 23.51 42.76
C ARG A 5 -59.37 23.49 41.36
N ASN A 6 -58.05 23.64 41.37
CA ASN A 6 -57.09 23.35 40.27
C ASN A 6 -57.16 21.92 39.72
N THR A 7 -56.82 21.74 38.43
CA THR A 7 -55.90 20.67 37.98
C THR A 7 -55.27 20.95 36.61
N LYS A 8 -53.94 20.84 36.57
CA LYS A 8 -53.07 20.76 35.38
C LYS A 8 -53.39 19.51 34.56
N LEU A 9 -53.19 19.58 33.24
CA LEU A 9 -52.68 18.46 32.45
C LEU A 9 -51.88 18.97 31.24
N ALA A 10 -50.57 18.79 31.35
CA ALA A 10 -49.62 18.87 30.25
C ALA A 10 -49.73 17.63 29.37
N LYS A 11 -49.53 17.77 28.05
CA LYS A 11 -48.68 16.92 27.18
C LYS A 11 -49.07 17.06 25.71
N SER A 12 -48.20 17.73 24.96
CA SER A 12 -47.72 17.22 23.67
C SER A 12 -46.34 17.81 23.42
N ALA A 13 -45.39 17.39 24.27
CA ALA A 13 -43.99 17.43 23.90
C ALA A 13 -43.85 16.55 22.65
N GLY A 14 -43.75 17.20 21.49
CA GLY A 14 -43.31 16.55 20.27
C GLY A 14 -41.96 15.92 20.55
N GLN A 15 -41.96 14.60 20.72
CA GLN A 15 -40.74 13.81 20.69
C GLN A 15 -40.17 13.93 19.28
N CYS A 16 -39.33 14.95 19.10
CA CYS A 16 -38.36 15.00 18.02
C CYS A 16 -37.41 13.83 18.29
N HIS A 17 -37.72 12.66 17.75
CA HIS A 17 -36.77 11.57 17.70
C HIS A 17 -35.56 12.08 16.93
N THR A 18 -34.51 12.50 17.65
CA THR A 18 -33.16 12.57 17.11
C THR A 18 -32.82 11.17 16.64
N GLN A 19 -33.16 10.89 15.38
CA GLN A 19 -32.86 9.65 14.69
C GLN A 19 -31.35 9.45 14.78
N SER A 20 -30.93 8.53 15.63
CA SER A 20 -29.52 8.24 15.85
C SER A 20 -28.99 7.49 14.65
N TRP A 21 -28.10 8.13 13.88
CA TRP A 21 -27.43 7.53 12.73
C TRP A 21 -26.30 6.58 13.12
N GLU A 22 -26.05 6.38 14.41
CA GLU A 22 -24.90 5.64 14.91
C GLU A 22 -24.85 4.18 14.43
N PRO A 23 -25.97 3.43 14.38
CA PRO A 23 -25.97 2.07 13.84
C PRO A 23 -25.62 2.01 12.35
N VAL A 24 -26.08 2.99 11.57
CA VAL A 24 -25.79 3.11 10.13
C VAL A 24 -24.33 3.48 9.92
N LYS A 25 -23.84 4.42 10.72
CA LYS A 25 -22.45 4.88 10.73
C LYS A 25 -21.54 3.69 11.00
N GLU A 26 -21.75 2.97 12.09
CA GLU A 26 -20.91 1.84 12.46
C GLU A 26 -20.87 0.74 11.37
N ALA A 27 -22.00 0.44 10.75
CA ALA A 27 -22.07 -0.54 9.66
C ALA A 27 -21.31 -0.10 8.41
N ILE A 28 -21.44 1.18 8.03
CA ILE A 28 -20.72 1.76 6.88
C ILE A 28 -19.23 1.84 7.16
N LEU A 29 -18.83 2.22 8.38
CA LEU A 29 -17.42 2.29 8.77
C LEU A 29 -16.76 0.90 8.73
N ARG A 30 -17.39 -0.12 9.33
CA ARG A 30 -16.90 -1.51 9.27
C ARG A 30 -16.79 -2.03 7.83
N ARG A 31 -17.74 -1.66 6.96
CA ARG A 31 -17.69 -2.03 5.53
C ARG A 31 -16.56 -1.30 4.79
N ALA A 32 -16.38 0.00 5.05
CA ALA A 32 -15.31 0.79 4.46
C ALA A 32 -13.93 0.34 4.94
N GLU A 33 -13.81 -0.09 6.19
CA GLU A 33 -12.58 -0.64 6.75
C GLU A 33 -12.24 -2.02 6.14
N SER A 34 -13.21 -2.92 6.04
CA SER A 34 -12.99 -4.27 5.48
C SER A 34 -12.74 -4.28 3.96
N ARG A 35 -13.34 -3.35 3.21
CA ARG A 35 -13.24 -3.31 1.73
C ARG A 35 -12.36 -2.19 1.19
N GLY A 36 -11.86 -1.32 2.07
CA GLY A 36 -11.09 -0.12 1.73
C GLY A 36 -11.94 1.07 1.25
N TYR A 37 -13.18 0.87 0.80
CA TYR A 37 -14.11 1.93 0.43
C TYR A 37 -15.58 1.47 0.47
N VAL A 38 -16.51 2.42 0.38
CA VAL A 38 -17.96 2.21 0.20
C VAL A 38 -18.49 3.13 -0.89
N LEU A 39 -19.39 2.60 -1.73
CA LEU A 39 -20.05 3.35 -2.80
C LEU A 39 -21.27 4.14 -2.30
N PRO A 40 -21.62 5.27 -2.95
CA PRO A 40 -22.84 6.00 -2.64
C PRO A 40 -24.11 5.14 -2.67
N ARG A 41 -24.20 4.15 -3.58
CA ARG A 41 -25.34 3.22 -3.64
C ARG A 41 -25.43 2.33 -2.39
N GLU A 42 -24.28 1.84 -1.91
CA GLU A 42 -24.21 0.95 -0.75
C GLU A 42 -24.57 1.70 0.53
N ILE A 43 -24.23 2.99 0.62
CA ILE A 43 -24.68 3.86 1.73
C ILE A 43 -26.21 3.97 1.72
N ARG A 44 -26.83 4.17 0.55
CA ARG A 44 -28.29 4.25 0.41
C ARG A 44 -28.98 2.93 0.77
N GLU A 45 -28.44 1.83 0.29
CA GLU A 45 -28.91 0.48 0.60
C GLU A 45 -28.82 0.20 2.11
N GLU A 46 -27.72 0.61 2.75
CA GLU A 46 -27.52 0.43 4.19
C GLU A 46 -28.48 1.28 5.03
N LEU A 47 -28.75 2.51 4.58
CA LEU A 47 -29.77 3.38 5.16
C LEU A 47 -31.15 2.74 5.06
N GLN A 48 -31.53 2.25 3.89
CA GLN A 48 -32.81 1.57 3.68
C GLN A 48 -32.94 0.30 4.52
N ARG A 49 -31.87 -0.50 4.60
CA ARG A 49 -31.81 -1.72 5.41
C ARG A 49 -32.09 -1.46 6.89
N LEU A 50 -31.69 -0.30 7.38
CA LEU A 50 -31.88 0.12 8.78
C LEU A 50 -33.11 1.00 9.00
N GLY A 51 -34.02 1.07 8.00
CA GLY A 51 -35.29 1.77 8.12
C GLY A 51 -35.21 3.29 7.91
N PHE A 52 -34.07 3.80 7.40
CA PHE A 52 -33.91 5.20 7.05
C PHE A 52 -34.24 5.46 5.58
N ASP A 53 -34.68 6.69 5.29
CA ASP A 53 -34.85 7.11 3.91
C ASP A 53 -33.48 7.21 3.20
N GLY A 54 -33.26 6.34 2.23
CA GLY A 54 -32.04 6.32 1.40
C GLY A 54 -31.80 7.64 0.64
N ARG A 55 -32.80 8.51 0.47
CA ARG A 55 -32.62 9.86 -0.11
C ARG A 55 -31.84 10.80 0.82
N ARG A 56 -31.85 10.53 2.13
CA ARG A 56 -31.12 11.32 3.16
C ARG A 56 -29.65 10.96 3.29
N TRP A 57 -29.10 10.15 2.38
CA TRP A 57 -27.69 9.75 2.42
C TRP A 57 -26.69 10.92 2.43
N ARG A 58 -27.03 12.05 1.81
CA ARG A 58 -26.19 13.27 1.85
C ARG A 58 -26.14 13.89 3.25
N GLU A 59 -27.26 13.84 3.97
CA GLU A 59 -27.35 14.34 5.35
C GLU A 59 -26.55 13.45 6.30
N PHE A 60 -26.66 12.12 6.12
CA PHE A 60 -25.82 11.15 6.80
C PHE A 60 -24.32 11.41 6.57
N ILE A 61 -23.89 11.61 5.32
CA ILE A 61 -22.48 11.91 5.01
C ILE A 61 -22.03 13.22 5.64
N ARG A 62 -22.87 14.26 5.65
CA ARG A 62 -22.56 15.53 6.32
C ARG A 62 -22.33 15.32 7.82
N GLN A 63 -23.08 14.42 8.45
CA GLN A 63 -22.94 14.10 9.88
C GLN A 63 -21.79 13.14 10.18
N ALA A 64 -21.47 12.22 9.27
CA ALA A 64 -20.31 11.33 9.33
C ALA A 64 -19.01 12.00 8.83
N GLY A 65 -19.06 13.28 8.43
CA GLY A 65 -18.10 13.96 7.56
C GLY A 65 -16.66 14.07 8.06
N SER A 66 -16.37 13.70 9.31
CA SER A 66 -15.00 13.60 9.83
C SER A 66 -14.36 12.21 9.63
N LEU A 67 -15.14 11.18 9.31
CA LEU A 67 -14.67 9.80 9.22
C LEU A 67 -14.64 9.24 7.80
N LEU A 68 -15.29 9.92 6.83
CA LEU A 68 -15.37 9.47 5.44
C LEU A 68 -14.89 10.57 4.48
N THR A 69 -13.93 10.24 3.61
CA THR A 69 -13.47 11.11 2.51
C THR A 69 -14.02 10.64 1.18
N TYR A 70 -14.52 11.55 0.35
CA TYR A 70 -14.97 11.24 -1.01
C TYR A 70 -13.83 11.42 -2.02
N LYS A 71 -13.50 10.36 -2.78
CA LYS A 71 -12.51 10.40 -3.87
C LYS A 71 -12.93 9.44 -4.99
N ASN A 72 -12.84 9.87 -6.25
CA ASN A 72 -13.10 9.03 -7.43
C ASN A 72 -14.44 8.25 -7.37
N GLY A 73 -15.52 8.88 -6.90
CA GLY A 73 -16.83 8.22 -6.82
C GLY A 73 -17.05 7.33 -5.59
N ARG A 74 -16.09 7.27 -4.65
CA ARG A 74 -16.08 6.34 -3.52
C ARG A 74 -15.83 7.07 -2.20
N TYR A 75 -16.38 6.54 -1.11
CA TYR A 75 -16.13 7.00 0.26
C TYR A 75 -15.11 6.10 0.94
N TYR A 76 -14.05 6.69 1.48
CA TYR A 76 -12.95 6.01 2.17
C TYR A 76 -12.98 6.34 3.66
N TYR A 77 -12.75 5.34 4.51
CA TYR A 77 -12.62 5.54 5.94
C TYR A 77 -11.29 6.21 6.28
N LEU A 78 -11.33 7.36 6.96
CA LEU A 78 -10.16 8.20 7.27
C LEU A 78 -9.11 7.55 8.20
N PRO A 79 -9.47 6.81 9.26
CA PRO A 79 -8.50 6.17 10.15
C PRO A 79 -7.61 5.15 9.42
N ALA A 80 -8.16 4.41 8.45
CA ALA A 80 -7.39 3.46 7.64
C ALA A 80 -6.39 4.14 6.68
N LEU A 81 -6.68 5.37 6.24
CA LEU A 81 -5.80 6.14 5.35
C LEU A 81 -4.53 6.62 6.06
N ASN A 82 -4.58 6.92 7.35
CA ASN A 82 -3.40 7.40 8.08
C ASN A 82 -2.48 6.23 8.45
N GLU A 83 -2.99 5.15 9.05
CA GLU A 83 -2.13 4.02 9.45
C GLU A 83 -1.53 3.27 8.26
N THR A 84 -2.33 3.01 7.22
CA THR A 84 -1.83 2.31 6.03
C THR A 84 -0.81 3.16 5.27
N ARG A 85 -1.03 4.48 5.20
CA ARG A 85 -0.09 5.41 4.57
C ARG A 85 1.17 5.61 5.40
N LEU A 86 1.06 5.70 6.73
CA LEU A 86 2.21 5.77 7.63
C LEU A 86 3.08 4.51 7.50
N ARG A 87 2.46 3.32 7.53
CA ARG A 87 3.20 2.05 7.32
C ARG A 87 3.82 1.96 5.93
N GLU A 88 3.14 2.45 4.90
CA GLU A 88 3.70 2.52 3.55
C GLU A 88 4.86 3.52 3.48
N GLU A 89 4.74 4.71 4.07
CA GLU A 89 5.80 5.72 4.13
C GLU A 89 7.01 5.21 4.92
N GLU A 90 6.82 4.56 6.06
CA GLU A 90 7.86 3.89 6.84
C GLU A 90 8.54 2.77 6.01
N ARG A 91 7.76 1.95 5.31
CA ARG A 91 8.28 0.91 4.42
C ARG A 91 9.12 1.51 3.29
N GLN A 92 8.64 2.58 2.66
CA GLN A 92 9.35 3.28 1.59
C GLN A 92 10.64 3.92 2.09
N LEU A 93 10.64 4.51 3.29
CA LEU A 93 11.85 5.04 3.92
C LEU A 93 12.87 3.93 4.21
N HIS A 94 12.41 2.79 4.73
CA HIS A 94 13.28 1.63 4.98
C HIS A 94 13.89 1.07 3.70
N VAL A 95 13.08 0.89 2.64
CA VAL A 95 13.54 0.46 1.30
C VAL A 95 14.61 1.42 0.78
N ARG A 96 14.38 2.73 0.84
CA ARG A 96 15.32 3.75 0.39
C ARG A 96 16.64 3.69 1.16
N ALA A 97 16.58 3.61 2.48
CA ALA A 97 17.77 3.55 3.33
C ALA A 97 18.64 2.33 3.01
N LEU A 98 18.01 1.16 2.79
CA LEU A 98 18.73 -0.06 2.47
C LEU A 98 19.37 -0.01 1.08
N LEU A 99 18.64 0.49 0.08
CA LEU A 99 19.17 0.67 -1.27
C LEU A 99 20.32 1.70 -1.25
N GLN A 100 20.20 2.79 -0.51
CA GLN A 100 21.30 3.74 -0.32
C GLN A 100 22.52 3.09 0.35
N ALA A 101 22.35 2.25 1.37
CA ALA A 101 23.45 1.54 1.99
C ALA A 101 24.18 0.59 1.01
N LEU A 102 23.43 -0.09 0.14
CA LEU A 102 23.97 -0.93 -0.93
C LEU A 102 24.76 -0.10 -1.96
N LEU A 103 24.20 1.04 -2.37
CA LEU A 103 24.86 1.96 -3.28
C LEU A 103 26.19 2.48 -2.70
N GLU A 104 26.17 2.90 -1.43
CA GLU A 104 27.37 3.39 -0.74
C GLU A 104 28.41 2.29 -0.52
N HIS A 105 28.00 1.05 -0.24
CA HIS A 105 28.93 -0.08 -0.17
C HIS A 105 29.65 -0.30 -1.51
N HIS A 106 28.90 -0.26 -2.62
CA HIS A 106 29.48 -0.43 -3.95
C HIS A 106 30.43 0.72 -4.35
N LYS A 107 30.06 1.98 -4.06
CA LYS A 107 30.95 3.12 -4.33
C LYS A 107 32.30 3.02 -3.61
N ARG A 108 32.28 2.53 -2.37
CA ARG A 108 33.50 2.32 -1.57
C ARG A 108 34.38 1.22 -2.15
N THR A 109 33.80 0.18 -2.73
CA THR A 109 34.56 -0.93 -3.32
C THR A 109 35.03 -0.63 -4.75
N HIS A 110 34.35 0.24 -5.49
CA HIS A 110 34.65 0.56 -6.89
C HIS A 110 35.17 2.00 -7.10
N HIS A 111 36.03 2.50 -6.20
CA HIS A 111 36.67 3.83 -6.33
C HIS A 111 37.56 3.94 -7.58
N ARG A 112 36.96 4.20 -8.74
CA ARG A 112 37.50 4.85 -9.95
C ARG A 112 36.39 4.77 -11.01
N GLU A 113 35.68 5.88 -11.24
CA GLU A 113 35.28 6.41 -12.58
C GLU A 113 33.97 7.22 -12.65
N GLU A 114 33.09 7.24 -11.64
CA GLU A 114 31.79 7.92 -11.83
C GLU A 114 31.84 9.44 -11.59
N ARG A 115 32.16 10.19 -12.66
CA ARG A 115 31.87 11.62 -12.79
C ARG A 115 30.75 11.85 -13.81
N ARG A 116 29.49 11.55 -13.44
CA ARG A 116 28.25 12.28 -13.84
C ARG A 116 26.98 11.43 -13.61
N ALA A 117 25.96 12.13 -13.11
CA ALA A 117 24.51 11.91 -13.24
C ALA A 117 23.76 10.98 -12.25
N ALA A 118 23.25 11.63 -11.19
CA ALA A 118 21.86 11.55 -10.71
C ALA A 118 21.22 10.17 -10.42
N ASP A 119 21.23 9.81 -9.13
CA ASP A 119 20.30 8.93 -8.40
C ASP A 119 20.18 7.45 -8.84
N ARG A 120 20.76 7.07 -9.98
CA ARG A 120 20.84 5.70 -10.49
C ARG A 120 22.30 5.32 -10.70
N MET A 121 22.71 4.22 -10.09
CA MET A 121 24.07 3.68 -10.21
C MET A 121 24.02 2.50 -11.18
N GLU A 122 24.89 2.53 -12.19
CA GLU A 122 25.01 1.41 -13.13
C GLU A 122 25.70 0.24 -12.42
N VAL A 123 25.00 -0.88 -12.31
CA VAL A 123 25.50 -2.09 -11.65
C VAL A 123 25.10 -3.32 -12.44
N ILE A 124 26.07 -4.19 -12.65
CA ILE A 124 25.89 -5.46 -13.37
C ILE A 124 26.07 -6.59 -12.37
N TRP A 125 24.98 -7.00 -11.74
CA TRP A 125 24.96 -8.09 -10.78
C TRP A 125 24.02 -9.20 -11.23
N PRO A 126 24.44 -10.48 -11.10
CA PRO A 126 23.54 -11.59 -11.33
C PRO A 126 22.45 -11.60 -10.26
N ILE A 127 21.20 -11.75 -10.71
CA ILE A 127 20.04 -11.88 -9.82
C ILE A 127 19.21 -13.10 -10.19
N THR A 128 18.53 -13.65 -9.21
CA THR A 128 17.49 -14.66 -9.41
C THR A 128 16.13 -14.02 -9.20
N LEU A 129 15.26 -14.11 -10.20
CA LEU A 129 13.89 -13.64 -10.17
C LEU A 129 12.95 -14.81 -9.88
N ILE A 130 12.13 -14.70 -8.84
CA ILE A 130 11.01 -15.63 -8.60
C ILE A 130 9.73 -14.94 -9.08
N LEU A 131 9.03 -15.57 -10.01
CA LEU A 131 7.80 -15.04 -10.60
C LEU A 131 6.56 -15.42 -9.76
N GLU A 132 5.40 -14.89 -10.12
CA GLU A 132 4.13 -15.17 -9.43
C GLU A 132 3.71 -16.65 -9.53
N ASP A 133 4.14 -17.36 -10.58
CA ASP A 133 3.94 -18.81 -10.75
C ASP A 133 4.93 -19.68 -9.93
N GLY A 134 5.82 -19.04 -9.17
CA GLY A 134 6.87 -19.69 -8.39
C GLY A 134 8.11 -20.13 -9.19
N SER A 135 8.12 -19.93 -10.51
CA SER A 135 9.27 -20.27 -11.34
C SER A 135 10.42 -19.29 -11.12
N ALA A 136 11.66 -19.80 -11.17
CA ALA A 136 12.88 -19.02 -11.00
C ALA A 136 13.59 -18.76 -12.33
N HIS A 137 14.00 -17.52 -12.57
CA HIS A 137 14.70 -17.09 -13.80
C HIS A 137 15.96 -16.31 -13.43
N ARG A 138 17.02 -16.48 -14.21
CA ARG A 138 18.23 -15.67 -14.05
C ARG A 138 18.11 -14.39 -14.87
N ALA A 139 18.58 -13.30 -14.28
CA ALA A 139 18.69 -12.01 -14.93
C ALA A 139 19.96 -11.30 -14.45
N VAL A 140 20.28 -10.17 -15.08
CA VAL A 140 21.42 -9.34 -14.69
C VAL A 140 20.94 -7.91 -14.54
N THR A 141 21.30 -7.24 -13.45
CA THR A 141 20.97 -5.82 -13.26
C THR A 141 21.69 -4.95 -14.30
N ARG A 142 21.10 -3.79 -14.58
CA ARG A 142 21.69 -2.73 -15.42
C ARG A 142 21.99 -1.49 -14.57
N ASP A 143 21.01 -1.10 -13.77
CA ASP A 143 21.15 -0.06 -12.77
C ASP A 143 20.21 -0.29 -11.58
N ILE A 144 20.56 0.35 -10.47
CA ILE A 144 19.74 0.39 -9.27
C ILE A 144 19.72 1.81 -8.72
N SER A 145 18.59 2.18 -8.09
CA SER A 145 18.39 3.45 -7.40
C SER A 145 17.69 3.22 -6.08
N ALA A 146 17.50 4.28 -5.30
CA ALA A 146 16.72 4.24 -4.06
C ALA A 146 15.23 3.88 -4.26
N ALA A 147 14.69 3.94 -5.48
CA ALA A 147 13.26 3.73 -5.75
C ALA A 147 12.96 2.56 -6.70
N GLY A 148 13.96 2.06 -7.41
CA GLY A 148 13.72 1.10 -8.49
C GLY A 148 14.98 0.43 -9.01
N ILE A 149 14.75 -0.56 -9.86
CA ILE A 149 15.78 -1.42 -10.43
C ILE A 149 15.48 -1.66 -11.91
N ARG A 150 16.54 -1.76 -12.70
CA ARG A 150 16.48 -2.22 -14.09
C ARG A 150 17.33 -3.47 -14.25
N PHE A 151 16.83 -4.45 -14.99
CA PHE A 151 17.55 -5.69 -15.28
C PHE A 151 17.22 -6.23 -16.67
N LEU A 152 18.14 -7.04 -17.20
CA LEU A 152 18.02 -7.75 -18.46
C LEU A 152 17.74 -9.24 -18.18
N GLY A 153 16.75 -9.82 -18.86
CA GLY A 153 16.41 -11.24 -18.74
C GLY A 153 15.73 -11.78 -19.99
N SER A 154 15.44 -13.09 -20.02
CA SER A 154 14.85 -13.77 -21.19
C SER A 154 13.32 -13.70 -21.26
N LYS A 155 12.68 -12.91 -20.40
CA LYS A 155 11.22 -12.81 -20.31
C LYS A 155 10.75 -11.37 -20.24
N SER A 156 9.62 -11.12 -20.90
CA SER A 156 8.81 -9.93 -20.66
C SER A 156 7.99 -10.13 -19.38
N LEU A 157 8.17 -9.23 -18.43
CA LEU A 157 7.57 -9.34 -17.09
C LEU A 157 6.62 -8.19 -16.77
N LEU A 158 6.19 -7.43 -17.79
CA LEU A 158 5.33 -6.25 -17.64
C LEU A 158 4.13 -6.52 -16.70
N GLY A 159 3.97 -5.67 -15.69
CA GLY A 159 2.87 -5.73 -14.74
C GLY A 159 3.03 -6.76 -13.62
N GLN A 160 3.97 -7.70 -13.72
CA GLN A 160 4.15 -8.76 -12.72
C GLN A 160 4.82 -8.24 -11.44
N ARG A 161 4.48 -8.84 -10.29
CA ARG A 161 5.27 -8.73 -9.05
C ARG A 161 6.27 -9.87 -9.04
N VAL A 162 7.54 -9.54 -8.98
CA VAL A 162 8.64 -10.52 -8.91
C VAL A 162 9.39 -10.36 -7.61
N ILE A 163 9.99 -11.45 -7.14
CA ILE A 163 10.96 -11.41 -6.05
C ILE A 163 12.35 -11.46 -6.67
N ALA A 164 13.10 -10.37 -6.55
CA ALA A 164 14.48 -10.29 -6.99
C ALA A 164 15.42 -10.64 -5.83
N ARG A 165 16.22 -11.69 -5.99
CA ARG A 165 17.26 -12.12 -5.07
C ARG A 165 18.62 -11.71 -5.62
N LEU A 166 19.31 -10.86 -4.88
CA LEU A 166 20.64 -10.36 -5.20
C LEU A 166 21.63 -10.92 -4.18
N THR A 167 22.68 -11.58 -4.68
CA THR A 167 23.76 -12.13 -3.85
C THR A 167 25.04 -11.37 -4.16
N LEU A 168 25.42 -10.44 -3.29
CA LEU A 168 26.61 -9.60 -3.47
C LEU A 168 27.87 -10.28 -2.93
N GLN A 169 27.72 -11.07 -1.87
CA GLN A 169 28.78 -11.86 -1.25
C GLN A 169 28.22 -13.24 -0.89
N PRO A 170 29.06 -14.29 -0.69
CA PRO A 170 28.62 -15.66 -0.39
C PRO A 170 27.70 -15.80 0.83
N ARG A 171 27.52 -14.73 1.61
CA ARG A 171 26.76 -14.70 2.87
C ARG A 171 25.77 -13.54 2.98
N GLN A 172 25.68 -12.68 1.97
CA GLN A 172 24.80 -11.52 2.02
C GLN A 172 23.81 -11.57 0.87
N GLU A 173 22.59 -11.95 1.21
CA GLU A 173 21.47 -11.99 0.29
C GLU A 173 20.53 -10.82 0.58
N HIS A 174 20.22 -10.08 -0.49
CA HIS A 174 19.24 -9.02 -0.48
C HIS A 174 18.05 -9.45 -1.33
N VAL A 175 16.88 -9.49 -0.70
CA VAL A 175 15.64 -9.95 -1.36
C VAL A 175 14.66 -8.79 -1.44
N PHE A 176 14.23 -8.48 -2.66
CA PHE A 176 13.32 -7.38 -2.96
C PHE A 176 12.05 -7.88 -3.63
N ALA A 177 10.89 -7.35 -3.24
CA ALA A 177 9.70 -7.46 -4.07
C ALA A 177 9.66 -6.27 -5.03
N VAL A 178 9.51 -6.53 -6.33
CA VAL A 178 9.55 -5.53 -7.39
C VAL A 178 8.29 -5.62 -8.24
N ARG A 179 7.63 -4.49 -8.50
CA ARG A 179 6.57 -4.42 -9.53
C ARG A 179 7.19 -3.94 -10.83
N ILE A 180 7.08 -4.74 -11.87
CA ILE A 180 7.57 -4.37 -13.21
C ILE A 180 6.57 -3.42 -13.85
N LEU A 181 7.04 -2.22 -14.19
CA LEU A 181 6.20 -1.14 -14.75
C LEU A 181 6.35 -1.02 -16.26
N TRP A 182 7.50 -1.42 -16.80
CA TRP A 182 7.75 -1.42 -18.22
C TRP A 182 8.70 -2.55 -18.61
N THR A 183 8.57 -2.99 -19.86
CA THR A 183 9.46 -3.95 -20.50
C THR A 183 9.75 -3.46 -21.92
N CYS A 184 10.99 -3.57 -22.36
CA CYS A 184 11.43 -3.31 -23.73
C CYS A 184 12.21 -4.53 -24.25
N GLU A 185 11.95 -4.96 -25.48
CA GLU A 185 12.76 -5.98 -26.14
C GLU A 185 14.09 -5.36 -26.58
N ALA A 186 15.20 -5.98 -26.18
CA ALA A 186 16.55 -5.53 -26.49
C ALA A 186 17.17 -6.28 -27.70
N GLY A 187 16.50 -7.33 -28.18
CA GLY A 187 16.98 -8.24 -29.23
C GLY A 187 17.24 -9.66 -28.71
N ASP A 188 17.27 -10.65 -29.59
CA ASP A 188 17.58 -12.07 -29.26
C ASP A 188 16.76 -12.65 -28.10
N GLN A 189 15.47 -12.28 -28.02
CA GLN A 189 14.57 -12.67 -26.92
C GLN A 189 15.06 -12.21 -25.53
N LEU A 190 15.91 -11.19 -25.47
CA LEU A 190 16.28 -10.48 -24.27
C LEU A 190 15.38 -9.26 -24.07
N TYR A 191 15.03 -9.03 -22.83
CA TYR A 191 14.11 -7.97 -22.41
C TYR A 191 14.73 -7.15 -21.29
N GLU A 192 14.84 -5.85 -21.51
CA GLU A 192 15.07 -4.90 -20.42
C GLU A 192 13.75 -4.69 -19.67
N ASN A 193 13.78 -4.96 -18.37
CA ASN A 193 12.65 -4.81 -17.48
C ASN A 193 12.99 -3.74 -16.43
N GLY A 194 12.08 -2.79 -16.24
CA GLY A 194 12.20 -1.76 -15.22
C GLY A 194 11.04 -1.81 -14.23
N GLY A 195 11.38 -1.76 -12.96
CA GLY A 195 10.41 -1.86 -11.88
C GLY A 195 10.71 -0.99 -10.69
N VAL A 196 9.69 -0.82 -9.86
CA VAL A 196 9.78 -0.15 -8.56
C VAL A 196 9.90 -1.18 -7.46
N VAL A 197 10.77 -0.91 -6.49
CA VAL A 197 10.90 -1.77 -5.31
C VAL A 197 9.72 -1.48 -4.39
N LEU A 198 8.92 -2.51 -4.13
CA LEU A 198 7.77 -2.42 -3.23
C LEU A 198 8.22 -2.63 -1.78
N GLU A 199 9.11 -3.58 -1.54
CA GLU A 199 9.42 -4.09 -0.22
C GLU A 199 10.80 -4.78 -0.20
N VAL A 200 11.50 -4.71 0.93
CA VAL A 200 12.68 -5.55 1.22
C VAL A 200 12.23 -6.71 2.10
N LEU A 201 12.37 -7.94 1.60
CA LEU A 201 11.84 -9.14 2.27
C LEU A 201 12.86 -9.80 3.19
N THR A 202 14.15 -9.68 2.91
CA THR A 202 15.22 -10.26 3.74
C THR A 202 16.52 -9.51 3.56
N GLN A 203 17.18 -9.26 4.69
CA GLN A 203 18.59 -8.92 4.82
C GLN A 203 19.16 -9.91 5.85
N ALA A 204 19.68 -11.04 5.38
CA ALA A 204 20.27 -12.04 6.27
C ALA A 204 21.78 -12.08 6.01
N ASP A 205 22.57 -11.76 7.04
CA ASP A 205 23.93 -12.27 7.14
C ASP A 205 23.80 -13.77 7.42
N VAL A 206 24.01 -14.60 6.41
CA VAL A 206 23.99 -16.05 6.57
C VAL A 206 25.21 -16.43 7.40
N ASN A 207 24.99 -16.58 8.71
CA ASN A 207 26.00 -17.04 9.65
C ASN A 207 26.19 -18.55 9.43
N ILE A 208 27.09 -18.91 8.50
CA ILE A 208 27.48 -20.31 8.29
C ILE A 208 28.38 -20.72 9.47
N PRO A 209 27.99 -21.71 10.30
CA PRO A 209 28.87 -22.19 11.36
C PRO A 209 30.16 -22.72 10.74
N ALA A 210 31.30 -22.36 11.33
CA ALA A 210 32.62 -22.75 10.86
C ALA A 210 32.70 -24.28 10.69
N PRO A 211 33.40 -24.78 9.65
CA PRO A 211 33.61 -26.20 9.51
C PRO A 211 34.37 -26.71 10.74
N SER A 212 33.81 -27.72 11.40
CA SER A 212 34.47 -28.45 12.46
C SER A 212 35.81 -28.98 11.93
N THR A 213 36.90 -28.49 12.52
CA THR A 213 38.26 -29.01 12.32
C THR A 213 38.36 -30.47 12.73
#